data_AF-A0A424NCS5-F1
#
_entry.id   AF-A0A424NCS5-F1
#
_cell.length_a   1.000
_cell.length_b   1.000
_cell.length_c   1.000
_cell.angle_alpha   90.00
_cell.angle_beta   90.00
_cell.angle_gamma   90.00
#
_symmetry.space_group_name_H-M   'P 1'
#
loop_
_entity.id
_entity.type
_entity.pdbx_description
1 polymer ?
#
loop_
_entity_poly.entity_id
_entity_poly.type
_entity_poly.pdbx_seq_one_letter_code
_entity_poly.pdbx_strand_id
1 'polypeptide(L)'
;MLEALALANGAYQIIRQTIQNGRELTSAGKSIADFCRAEDQLQQDLHKRKNSMWTAFLGKTDNDLEEFMALEEIRRKKETLREFMQLYGRAGLYQDYLNYCSESRRKRKEALLAQKKKRQQMQDLVLKIILGILIAGLLTGVVTVLAIIAKKKGII
;
A
#
# COMPACT_ATOMS: atom_id res chain seq x y z
N MET A 1 11.67 -3.10 6.42
CA MET A 1 12.25 -4.46 6.41
C MET A 1 12.23 -5.08 7.80
N LEU A 2 12.88 -4.49 8.81
CA LEU A 2 12.84 -4.99 10.20
C LEU A 2 11.41 -5.18 10.75
N GLU A 3 10.52 -4.22 10.52
CA GLU A 3 9.11 -4.34 10.94
C GLU A 3 8.38 -5.51 10.26
N ALA A 4 8.61 -5.72 8.97
CA ALA A 4 8.02 -6.82 8.22
C ALA A 4 8.56 -8.17 8.70
N LEU A 5 9.86 -8.27 8.99
CA LEU A 5 10.46 -9.47 9.57
C LEU A 5 9.92 -9.77 10.97
N ALA A 6 9.80 -8.75 11.83
CA ALA A 6 9.22 -8.90 13.16
C ALA A 6 7.76 -9.36 13.09
N LEU A 7 6.97 -8.78 12.19
CA LEU A 7 5.57 -9.18 11.96
C LEU A 7 5.48 -10.63 11.47
N ALA A 8 6.31 -11.02 10.49
CA ALA A 8 6.33 -12.39 10.00
C ALA A 8 6.74 -13.40 11.08
N ASN A 9 7.72 -13.05 11.90
CA ASN A 9 8.22 -13.91 12.98
C ASN A 9 7.16 -14.09 14.07
N GLY A 10 6.51 -13.00 14.49
CA GLY A 10 5.41 -13.05 15.46
C GLY A 10 4.21 -13.84 14.94
N ALA A 11 3.82 -13.61 13.68
CA ALA A 11 2.75 -14.36 13.04
C ALA A 11 3.05 -15.87 12.98
N TYR A 12 4.28 -16.24 12.59
CA TYR A 12 4.70 -17.64 12.53
C TYR A 12 4.68 -18.32 13.91
N GLN A 13 5.14 -17.63 14.96
CA GLN A 13 5.10 -18.16 16.32
C GLN A 13 3.68 -18.45 16.79
N ILE A 14 2.73 -17.54 16.53
CA ILE A 14 1.32 -17.75 16.89
C ILE A 14 0.72 -18.93 16.13
N ILE A 15 1.01 -19.07 14.84
CA ILE A 15 0.53 -20.20 14.03
C ILE A 15 1.08 -21.52 14.58
N ARG A 16 2.39 -21.58 14.84
CA ARG A 16 3.02 -22.78 15.42
C ARG A 16 2.42 -23.13 16.78
N GLN A 17 2.25 -22.14 17.66
CA GLN A 17 1.68 -22.35 18.99
C GLN A 17 0.22 -22.84 18.89
N THR A 18 -0.55 -22.31 17.94
CA THR A 18 -1.94 -22.73 17.71
C THR A 18 -2.00 -24.21 17.38
N ILE A 19 -1.14 -24.68 16.48
CA ILE A 19 -1.04 -26.09 16.09
C ILE A 19 -0.55 -26.95 17.26
N GLN A 20 0.48 -26.51 17.99
CA GLN A 20 1.01 -27.22 19.17
C GLN A 20 -0.06 -27.39 20.26
N ASN A 21 -0.94 -26.41 20.42
CA ASN A 21 -2.05 -26.46 21.37
C ASN A 21 -3.24 -27.29 20.86
N GLY A 22 -3.12 -27.96 19.70
CA GLY A 22 -4.18 -28.77 19.10
C GLY A 22 -5.38 -27.95 18.61
N ARG A 23 -5.22 -26.63 18.44
CA ARG A 23 -6.28 -25.75 17.94
C ARG A 23 -6.28 -25.74 16.42
N GLU A 24 -7.46 -25.52 15.83
CA GLU A 24 -7.59 -25.42 14.39
C GLU A 24 -6.84 -24.22 13.81
N LEU A 25 -6.25 -24.39 12.63
CA LEU A 25 -5.60 -23.31 11.86
C LEU A 25 -6.51 -22.11 11.59
N THR A 26 -7.83 -22.34 11.54
CA THR A 26 -8.86 -21.29 11.41
C THR A 26 -8.76 -20.26 12.54
N SER A 27 -8.42 -20.69 13.75
CA SER A 27 -8.22 -19.81 14.91
C SER A 27 -6.98 -18.91 14.80
N ALA A 28 -6.00 -19.29 13.96
CA ALA A 28 -4.83 -18.47 13.63
C ALA A 28 -5.01 -17.64 12.35
N GLY A 29 -6.23 -17.51 11.82
CA GLY A 29 -6.51 -16.83 10.56
C GLY A 29 -5.93 -15.40 10.46
N LYS A 30 -5.95 -14.64 11.56
CA LYS A 30 -5.32 -13.32 11.63
C LYS A 30 -3.81 -13.39 11.41
N SER A 31 -3.13 -14.28 12.11
CA SER A 31 -1.69 -14.47 11.98
C SER A 31 -1.30 -14.97 10.58
N ILE A 32 -2.11 -15.83 9.97
CA ILE A 32 -1.92 -16.26 8.57
C ILE A 32 -2.02 -15.06 7.61
N ALA A 33 -3.01 -14.18 7.81
CA ALA A 33 -3.15 -12.96 7.01
C ALA A 33 -1.98 -11.98 7.24
N ASP A 34 -1.53 -11.83 8.48
CA ASP A 34 -0.39 -10.98 8.84
C ASP A 34 0.92 -11.51 8.25
N PHE A 35 1.13 -12.83 8.23
CA PHE A 35 2.28 -13.45 7.57
C PHE A 35 2.30 -13.17 6.06
N CYS A 36 1.15 -13.33 5.39
CA CYS A 36 1.02 -12.99 3.96
C CYS A 36 1.31 -11.51 3.68
N ARG A 37 0.83 -10.62 4.55
CA ARG A 37 1.10 -9.17 4.44
C ARG A 37 2.58 -8.86 4.65
N ALA A 38 3.21 -9.51 5.63
CA ALA A 38 4.62 -9.33 5.93
C ALA A 38 5.51 -9.79 4.77
N GLU A 39 5.19 -10.92 4.14
CA GLU A 39 5.91 -11.42 2.94
C GLU A 39 5.86 -10.38 1.80
N ASP A 40 4.69 -9.83 1.51
CA ASP A 40 4.52 -8.82 0.47
C ASP A 40 5.25 -7.51 0.80
N GLN A 41 5.21 -7.08 2.06
CA GLN A 41 5.92 -5.87 2.51
C GLN A 41 7.44 -6.04 2.40
N LEU A 42 7.95 -7.21 2.77
CA LEU A 42 9.37 -7.53 2.67
C LEU A 42 9.84 -7.48 1.21
N GLN A 43 9.10 -8.11 0.29
CA GLN A 43 9.42 -8.04 -1.15
C GLN A 43 9.38 -6.60 -1.68
N GLN A 44 8.38 -5.80 -1.27
CA GLN A 44 8.31 -4.40 -1.67
C GLN A 44 9.47 -3.57 -1.13
N ASP A 45 9.86 -3.78 0.12
CA ASP A 45 10.98 -3.07 0.74
C ASP A 45 12.29 -3.40 0.04
N LEU A 46 12.50 -4.67 -0.32
CA LEU A 46 13.65 -5.11 -1.12
C LEU A 46 13.67 -4.47 -2.50
N HIS A 47 12.53 -4.49 -3.22
CA HIS A 47 12.45 -3.83 -4.52
C HIS A 47 12.73 -2.32 -4.43
N LYS A 48 12.24 -1.65 -3.39
CA LYS A 48 12.52 -0.22 -3.16
C LYS A 48 14.00 0.02 -2.84
N ARG A 49 14.63 -0.84 -2.05
CA ARG A 49 16.05 -0.73 -1.65
C ARG A 49 16.99 -0.96 -2.84
N LYS A 50 16.71 -1.98 -3.66
CA LYS A 50 17.43 -2.26 -4.90
C LYS A 50 17.30 -1.12 -5.91
N ASN A 51 16.12 -0.51 -6.03
CA ASN A 51 15.86 0.57 -6.98
C ASN A 51 16.18 1.98 -6.42
N SER A 52 16.66 2.09 -5.18
CA SER A 52 17.02 3.38 -4.60
C SER A 52 18.36 3.84 -5.16
N MET A 53 18.38 5.00 -5.82
CA MET A 53 19.59 5.60 -6.40
C MET A 53 20.69 5.84 -5.35
N TRP A 54 20.33 5.96 -4.07
CA TRP A 54 21.29 6.13 -2.98
C TRP A 54 22.10 4.86 -2.69
N THR A 55 21.51 3.68 -2.87
CA THR A 55 22.19 2.39 -2.69
C THR A 55 23.15 2.10 -3.85
N ALA A 56 22.77 2.49 -5.06
CA ALA A 56 23.63 2.39 -6.26
C ALA A 56 24.85 3.33 -6.22
N PHE A 57 24.72 4.50 -5.59
CA PHE A 57 25.81 5.48 -5.50
C PHE A 57 26.80 5.21 -4.33
N LEU A 58 26.32 4.64 -3.21
CA LEU A 58 27.13 4.46 -1.99
C LEU A 58 27.79 3.07 -1.81
N GLY A 59 27.63 2.14 -2.77
CA GLY A 59 28.41 0.89 -2.80
C GLY A 59 28.33 0.03 -1.53
N LYS A 60 27.22 0.06 -0.78
CA LYS A 60 27.07 -0.74 0.45
C LYS A 60 26.70 -2.19 0.10
N THR A 61 27.71 -3.04 -0.05
CA THR A 61 27.57 -4.50 -0.29
C THR A 61 27.28 -5.31 0.97
N ASP A 62 27.63 -4.81 2.17
CA ASP A 62 27.51 -5.58 3.43
C ASP A 62 26.06 -5.95 3.81
N ASN A 63 25.08 -5.23 3.27
CA ASN A 63 23.67 -5.42 3.61
C ASN A 63 22.98 -6.47 2.71
N ASP A 64 23.57 -6.85 1.57
CA ASP A 64 22.93 -7.77 0.62
C ASP A 64 22.87 -9.21 1.15
N LEU A 65 23.89 -9.63 1.92
CA LEU A 65 23.92 -10.97 2.52
C LEU A 65 22.88 -11.11 3.64
N GLU A 66 22.76 -10.11 4.52
CA GLU A 66 21.76 -10.12 5.61
C GLU A 66 20.33 -10.14 5.04
N GLU A 67 20.07 -9.35 4.00
CA GLU A 67 18.79 -9.33 3.29
C GLU A 67 18.48 -10.69 2.62
N PHE A 68 19.48 -11.32 2.01
CA PHE A 68 19.34 -12.67 1.45
C PHE A 68 19.01 -13.71 2.53
N MET A 69 19.73 -13.68 3.66
CA MET A 69 19.48 -14.60 4.77
C MET A 69 18.09 -14.43 5.37
N ALA A 70 17.63 -13.18 5.53
CA ALA A 70 16.29 -12.89 6.02
C ALA A 70 15.20 -13.37 5.04
N LEU A 71 15.41 -13.20 3.73
CA LEU A 71 14.53 -13.76 2.69
C LEU A 71 14.44 -15.28 2.76
N GLU A 72 15.57 -15.94 2.91
CA GLU A 72 15.64 -17.39 3.00
C GLU A 72 14.95 -17.90 4.28
N GLU A 73 15.09 -17.19 5.41
CA GLU A 73 14.37 -17.50 6.63
C GLU A 73 12.84 -17.44 6.44
N ILE A 74 12.35 -16.40 5.77
CA ILE A 74 10.91 -16.27 5.47
C ILE A 74 10.45 -17.34 4.49
N ARG A 75 11.27 -17.68 3.49
CA ARG A 75 11.00 -18.76 2.55
C ARG A 75 10.83 -20.10 3.28
N ARG A 76 11.72 -20.41 4.23
CA ARG A 76 11.61 -21.60 5.08
C ARG A 76 10.33 -21.60 5.92
N LYS A 77 9.99 -20.48 6.55
CA LYS A 77 8.75 -20.35 7.34
C LYS A 77 7.50 -20.55 6.48
N LYS A 78 7.51 -20.05 5.25
CA LYS A 78 6.42 -20.25 4.29
C LYS A 78 6.28 -21.72 3.91
N GLU A 79 7.39 -22.43 3.74
CA GLU A 79 7.38 -23.86 3.44
C GLU A 79 6.79 -24.67 4.61
N THR A 80 7.21 -24.37 5.84
CA THR A 80 6.62 -24.99 7.03
C THR A 80 5.14 -24.63 7.19
N LEU A 81 4.74 -23.40 6.84
CA LEU A 81 3.33 -23.01 6.83
C LEU A 81 2.53 -23.81 5.80
N ARG A 82 3.10 -24.08 4.62
CA ARG A 82 2.51 -24.95 3.60
C ARG A 82 2.29 -26.36 4.16
N GLU A 83 3.30 -26.94 4.79
CA GLU A 83 3.20 -28.25 5.44
C GLU A 83 2.10 -28.26 6.52
N PHE A 84 2.07 -27.23 7.37
CA PHE A 84 1.02 -27.09 8.39
C PHE A 84 -0.38 -27.01 7.79
N MET A 85 -0.58 -26.22 6.73
CA MET A 85 -1.87 -26.13 6.06
C MET A 85 -2.28 -27.43 5.37
N GLN A 86 -1.33 -28.25 4.93
CA GLN A 86 -1.60 -29.56 4.33
C GLN A 86 -1.90 -30.65 5.37
N LEU A 87 -1.20 -30.63 6.51
CA LEU A 87 -1.33 -31.65 7.56
C LEU A 87 -2.49 -31.39 8.52
N TYR A 88 -2.68 -30.13 8.92
CA TYR A 88 -3.65 -29.75 9.95
C TYR A 88 -4.84 -28.95 9.39
N GLY A 89 -4.84 -28.66 8.09
CA GLY A 89 -5.88 -27.92 7.41
C GLY A 89 -6.82 -28.81 6.60
N ARG A 90 -7.84 -28.18 6.03
CA ARG A 90 -8.72 -28.80 5.03
C ARG A 90 -7.95 -29.06 3.72
N ALA A 91 -8.36 -30.07 2.96
CA ALA A 91 -7.88 -30.28 1.60
C ALA A 91 -8.00 -29.00 0.74
N GLY A 92 -6.91 -28.63 0.06
CA GLY A 92 -6.84 -27.42 -0.77
C GLY A 92 -6.66 -26.10 0.00
N LEU A 93 -6.53 -26.11 1.34
CA LEU A 93 -6.41 -24.89 2.13
C LEU A 93 -5.24 -24.00 1.70
N TYR A 94 -4.09 -24.59 1.35
CA TYR A 94 -2.94 -23.83 0.87
C TYR A 94 -3.22 -23.11 -0.46
N GLN A 95 -3.99 -23.74 -1.36
CA GLN A 95 -4.37 -23.10 -2.62
C GLN A 95 -5.28 -21.90 -2.38
N ASP A 96 -6.24 -22.05 -1.46
CA ASP A 96 -7.14 -20.96 -1.07
C ASP A 96 -6.38 -19.83 -0.38
N TYR A 97 -5.38 -20.17 0.43
CA TYR A 97 -4.45 -19.20 1.01
C TYR A 97 -3.69 -18.41 -0.07
N LEU A 98 -3.16 -19.07 -1.10
CA LEU A 98 -2.49 -18.40 -2.21
C LEU A 98 -3.44 -17.47 -2.97
N ASN A 99 -4.66 -17.92 -3.23
CA ASN A 99 -5.72 -17.12 -3.85
C ASN A 99 -6.02 -15.88 -3.00
N TYR A 100 -6.23 -16.06 -1.69
CA TYR A 100 -6.43 -14.97 -0.73
C TYR A 100 -5.28 -13.96 -0.78
N CYS A 101 -4.02 -14.41 -0.74
CA CYS A 101 -2.87 -13.53 -0.85
C CYS A 101 -2.84 -12.75 -2.17
N SER A 102 -3.20 -13.39 -3.28
CA SER A 102 -3.28 -12.73 -4.59
C SER A 102 -4.38 -11.66 -4.63
N GLU A 103 -5.56 -11.94 -4.10
CA GLU A 103 -6.67 -11.00 -4.02
C GLU A 103 -6.37 -9.84 -3.07
N SER A 104 -5.77 -10.15 -1.91
CA SER A 104 -5.37 -9.15 -0.92
C SER A 104 -4.39 -8.14 -1.54
N ARG A 105 -3.46 -8.60 -2.39
CA ARG A 105 -2.58 -7.73 -3.18
C ARG A 105 -3.33 -6.87 -4.18
N ARG A 106 -4.28 -7.45 -4.93
CA ARG A 106 -5.11 -6.71 -5.90
C ARG A 106 -5.92 -5.62 -5.22
N LYS A 107 -6.65 -5.96 -4.15
CA LYS A 107 -7.44 -5.02 -3.34
C LYS A 107 -6.60 -3.88 -2.78
N ARG A 108 -5.37 -4.15 -2.31
CA ARG A 108 -4.43 -3.09 -1.88
C ARG A 108 -4.06 -2.15 -3.03
N LYS A 109 -3.73 -2.69 -4.21
CA LYS A 109 -3.38 -1.87 -5.39
C LYS A 109 -4.56 -1.02 -5.84
N GLU A 110 -5.75 -1.60 -5.92
CA GLU A 110 -6.99 -0.90 -6.27
C GLU A 110 -7.32 0.20 -5.26
N ALA A 111 -7.19 -0.07 -3.95
CA ALA A 111 -7.39 0.93 -2.91
C ALA A 111 -6.41 2.11 -3.05
N LEU A 112 -5.13 1.85 -3.35
CA LEU A 112 -4.13 2.89 -3.60
C LEU A 112 -4.47 3.72 -4.84
N LEU A 113 -4.90 3.09 -5.94
CA LEU A 113 -5.32 3.78 -7.16
C LEU A 113 -6.59 4.62 -6.93
N ALA A 114 -7.57 4.08 -6.22
CA ALA A 114 -8.80 4.79 -5.86
C ALA A 114 -8.50 6.01 -4.98
N GLN A 115 -7.59 5.88 -4.01
CA GLN A 115 -7.14 7.01 -3.18
C GLN A 115 -6.43 8.09 -4.02
N LYS A 116 -5.55 7.69 -4.96
CA LYS A 116 -4.90 8.64 -5.89
C LYS A 116 -5.92 9.37 -6.75
N LYS A 117 -6.89 8.64 -7.32
CA LYS A 117 -7.96 9.22 -8.14
C LYS A 117 -8.82 10.20 -7.34
N LYS A 118 -9.20 9.86 -6.10
CA LYS A 118 -9.94 10.76 -5.21
C LYS A 118 -9.15 12.04 -4.90
N ARG A 119 -7.85 11.92 -4.65
CA ARG A 119 -6.98 13.08 -4.42
C ARG A 119 -6.88 13.98 -5.66
N GLN A 120 -6.73 13.39 -6.85
CA GLN A 120 -6.73 14.13 -8.11
C GLN A 120 -8.06 14.84 -8.35
N GLN A 121 -9.19 14.15 -8.16
CA GLN A 121 -10.51 14.75 -8.30
C GLN A 121 -10.73 15.92 -7.34
N MET A 122 -10.24 15.80 -6.09
CA MET A 122 -10.31 16.89 -5.12
C MET A 122 -9.46 18.08 -5.55
N GLN A 123 -8.22 17.83 -6.01
CA GLN A 123 -7.34 18.88 -6.53
C GLN A 123 -7.94 19.59 -7.75
N ASP A 124 -8.48 18.82 -8.70
CA ASP A 124 -9.15 19.36 -9.89
C ASP A 124 -10.37 20.21 -9.53
N LEU A 125 -11.17 19.77 -8.55
CA LEU A 125 -12.34 20.50 -8.10
C LEU A 125 -11.93 21.82 -7.44
N VAL A 126 -10.92 21.80 -6.56
CA VAL A 126 -10.39 23.01 -5.91
C VAL A 126 -9.85 23.99 -6.96
N LEU A 127 -9.05 23.51 -7.93
CA LEU A 127 -8.52 24.34 -9.00
C LEU A 127 -9.64 24.97 -9.84
N LYS A 128 -10.68 24.20 -10.20
CA LYS A 128 -11.84 24.71 -10.94
C LYS A 128 -12.59 25.80 -10.17
N ILE A 129 -12.77 25.64 -8.86
CA ILE A 129 -13.43 26.66 -8.03
C ILE A 129 -12.59 27.94 -8.00
N ILE A 130 -11.30 27.85 -7.73
CA ILE A 130 -10.40 29.01 -7.69
C ILE A 130 -10.42 29.75 -9.03
N LEU A 131 -10.32 29.00 -10.13
CA LEU A 131 -10.32 29.56 -11.47
C LEU A 131 -11.66 30.22 -11.82
N GLY A 132 -12.79 29.62 -11.37
CA GLY A 132 -14.12 30.22 -11.49
C GLY A 132 -14.26 31.55 -10.74
N ILE A 133 -13.73 31.63 -9.50
CA ILE A 133 -13.73 32.88 -8.72
C ILE A 133 -12.89 33.95 -9.40
N LEU A 134 -11.71 33.60 -9.93
CA LEU A 134 -10.84 34.54 -10.64
C LEU A 134 -11.50 35.11 -11.90
N ILE A 135 -12.15 34.26 -12.71
CA ILE A 135 -12.87 34.71 -13.91
C ILE A 135 -14.05 35.61 -13.53
N ALA A 136 -14.84 35.22 -12.52
CA ALA A 136 -15.96 36.04 -12.06
C ALA A 136 -15.50 37.39 -11.50
N GLY A 137 -14.39 37.42 -10.76
CA GLY A 137 -13.76 38.64 -10.26
C GLY A 137 -13.27 39.56 -11.39
N LEU A 138 -12.66 39.00 -12.43
CA LEU A 138 -12.24 39.78 -13.60
C LEU A 138 -13.43 40.38 -14.35
N LEU A 139 -14.48 39.57 -14.61
CA LEU A 139 -15.67 40.04 -15.32
C LEU A 139 -16.41 41.14 -14.54
N THR A 140 -16.57 40.98 -13.22
CA THR A 140 -17.18 42.02 -12.37
C THR A 140 -16.32 43.29 -12.32
N GLY A 141 -14.98 43.16 -12.28
CA GLY A 141 -14.06 44.29 -12.39
C GLY A 141 -14.18 45.04 -13.72
N VAL A 142 -14.26 44.33 -14.85
CA VAL A 142 -14.42 44.96 -16.17
C VAL A 142 -15.76 45.68 -16.28
N VAL A 143 -16.85 45.06 -15.84
CA VAL A 143 -18.20 45.67 -15.87
C VAL A 143 -18.27 46.93 -15.03
N THR A 144 -17.69 46.92 -13.83
CA THR A 144 -17.67 48.10 -12.94
C THR A 144 -16.87 49.25 -13.54
N VAL A 145 -15.70 49.00 -14.14
CA VAL A 145 -14.91 50.04 -14.84
C VAL A 145 -15.66 50.60 -16.04
N LEU A 146 -16.29 49.76 -16.87
CA LEU A 146 -17.09 50.21 -18.01
C LEU A 146 -18.29 51.06 -17.58
N ALA A 147 -18.97 50.68 -16.49
CA ALA A 147 -20.09 51.45 -15.95
C ALA A 147 -19.65 52.84 -15.45
N ILE A 148 -18.48 52.94 -14.80
CA ILE A 148 -17.92 54.22 -14.36
C ILE A 148 -17.59 55.12 -15.55
N ILE A 149 -16.98 54.56 -16.61
CA ILE A 149 -16.64 55.31 -17.83
C ILE A 149 -17.91 55.78 -18.56
N ALA A 150 -18.93 54.93 -18.65
CA ALA A 150 -20.20 55.26 -19.31
C ALA A 150 -20.94 56.40 -18.59
N LYS A 151 -20.98 56.38 -17.24
CA LYS A 151 -21.49 57.50 -16.43
C LYS A 151 -20.71 58.79 -16.68
N LYS A 152 -19.37 58.71 -16.75
CA LYS A 152 -18.53 59.91 -16.95
C LYS A 152 -18.68 60.52 -18.35
N LYS A 153 -19.08 59.73 -19.36
CA LYS A 153 -19.36 60.18 -20.73
C LYS A 153 -20.81 60.60 -20.97
N GLY A 154 -21.70 60.49 -19.97
CA GLY A 154 -23.11 60.91 -20.08
C GLY A 154 -23.94 60.03 -21.03
N ILE A 155 -23.51 58.79 -21.27
CA ILE A 155 -24.21 57.81 -22.11
C ILE A 155 -25.31 57.09 -21.30
N ILE A 156 -25.18 57.09 -19.97
CA ILE A 156 -26.11 56.56 -18.97
C ILE A 156 -26.26 57.58 -17.86
#